data_AF-A0A8S3G735-F1
#
_entry.id   AF-A0A8S3G735-F1
#
_cell.length_a   1.000
_cell.length_b   1.000
_cell.length_c   1.000
_cell.angle_alpha   90.00
_cell.angle_beta   90.00
_cell.angle_gamma   90.00
#
_symmetry.space_group_name_H-M   'P 1'
#
loop_
_entity.id
_entity.type
_entity.pdbx_description
1 polymer ?
#
loop_
_entity_poly.entity_id
_entity_poly.type
_entity_poly.pdbx_seq_one_letter_code
_entity_poly.pdbx_strand_id
1 'polypeptide(L)'
;KLLTDSLNVKVPDAVFEQLFRKADKSQEGLLSPEEFVGFFHLLTQRKDLYEIMKQYTKNGRSYSIENIHMNVDELLSFLRIVQNQKLTINVKTHDDRDRIICESIEKPEQAQELIDKFELGKEFRQKGQLSLDVCIFFINRELASDIQLCNERLNNNQLLILGFRNMLLSSNFDIVKPSYARHIYQNMTRPLCDYYINTSHNTYLFYGQLSGESNPEAYNQALLAGCRAVELDCYDGSDGKPIVTHGYTFVKPCSFESIIRYMKPNLFKTSPYPVILNLENHCSLEQQKEMGRILEDILGDQLLKEPLTHANPRYLPSPEDLKYKVIVRV
;
A
#
# COMPACT_ATOMS: atom_id res chain seq x y z
N LYS A 1 9.70 -22.60 19.80
CA LYS A 1 8.27 -22.45 19.46
C LYS A 1 7.67 -21.14 19.96
N LEU A 2 7.60 -20.85 21.26
CA LEU A 2 7.09 -19.55 21.75
C LEU A 2 7.83 -18.34 21.13
N LEU A 3 9.16 -18.37 21.09
CA LEU A 3 9.96 -17.31 20.46
C LEU A 3 9.68 -17.16 18.95
N THR A 4 9.63 -18.26 18.20
CA THR A 4 9.37 -18.24 16.74
C THR A 4 7.96 -17.73 16.43
N ASP A 5 6.99 -18.09 17.28
CA ASP A 5 5.61 -17.63 17.15
C ASP A 5 5.49 -16.14 17.48
N SER A 6 6.17 -15.67 18.54
CA SER A 6 6.22 -14.25 18.91
C SER A 6 6.93 -13.37 17.87
N LEU A 7 7.90 -13.92 17.13
CA LEU A 7 8.61 -13.22 16.06
C LEU A 7 7.94 -13.41 14.69
N ASN A 8 6.86 -14.19 14.61
CA ASN A 8 6.23 -14.61 13.35
C ASN A 8 7.24 -15.23 12.34
N VAL A 9 8.22 -15.96 12.86
CA VAL A 9 9.28 -16.62 12.08
C VAL A 9 8.92 -18.09 11.88
N LYS A 10 8.71 -18.49 10.62
CA LYS A 10 8.47 -19.90 10.25
C LYS A 10 9.79 -20.54 9.82
N VAL A 11 10.48 -21.16 10.77
CA VAL A 11 11.73 -21.92 10.52
C VAL A 11 11.48 -23.38 10.88
N PRO A 12 11.89 -24.37 10.05
CA PRO A 12 11.75 -25.77 10.39
C PRO A 12 12.47 -26.11 11.69
N ASP A 13 11.86 -26.98 12.52
CA ASP A 13 12.39 -27.33 13.85
C ASP A 13 13.85 -27.82 13.79
N ALA A 14 14.20 -28.62 12.79
CA ALA A 14 15.57 -29.09 12.59
C ALA A 14 16.59 -27.97 12.37
N VAL A 15 16.22 -26.91 11.64
CA VAL A 15 17.09 -25.74 11.41
C VAL A 15 17.18 -24.92 12.69
N PHE A 16 16.07 -24.74 13.40
CA PHE A 16 16.04 -24.04 14.68
C PHE A 16 16.95 -24.73 15.71
N GLU A 17 16.87 -26.05 15.84
CA GLU A 17 17.73 -26.85 16.72
C GLU A 17 19.21 -26.74 16.35
N GLN A 18 19.55 -26.77 15.06
CA GLN A 18 20.93 -26.58 14.60
C GLN A 18 21.47 -25.20 14.98
N LEU A 19 20.67 -24.15 14.78
CA LEU A 19 21.04 -22.79 15.15
C LEU A 19 21.18 -22.66 16.67
N PHE A 20 20.30 -23.30 17.43
CA PHE A 20 20.32 -23.29 18.90
C PHE A 20 21.61 -23.94 19.41
N ARG A 21 21.93 -25.15 18.93
CA ARG A 21 23.18 -25.85 19.28
C ARG A 21 24.43 -25.09 18.89
N LYS A 22 24.38 -24.33 17.79
CA LYS A 22 25.49 -23.49 17.36
C LYS A 22 25.70 -22.28 18.29
N ALA A 23 24.63 -21.80 18.92
CA ALA A 23 24.66 -20.67 19.83
C ALA A 23 24.94 -21.08 21.28
N ASP A 24 24.47 -22.26 21.70
CA ASP A 24 24.72 -22.89 23.02
C ASP A 24 26.18 -23.37 23.12
N LYS A 25 27.09 -22.43 23.37
CA LYS A 25 28.53 -22.71 23.53
C LYS A 25 28.81 -23.34 24.89
N SER A 26 28.00 -23.03 25.89
CA SER A 26 28.04 -23.61 27.24
C SER A 26 27.61 -25.08 27.26
N GLN A 27 26.82 -25.51 26.28
CA GLN A 27 26.25 -26.86 26.15
C GLN A 27 25.33 -27.24 27.31
N GLU A 28 24.70 -26.24 27.94
CA GLU A 28 23.82 -26.42 29.10
C GLU A 28 22.38 -26.77 28.68
N GLY A 29 22.06 -26.73 27.38
CA GLY A 29 20.70 -26.88 26.87
C GLY A 29 19.83 -25.64 27.12
N LEU A 30 20.45 -24.55 27.56
CA LEU A 30 19.89 -23.22 27.78
C LEU A 30 20.85 -22.19 27.16
N LEU A 31 20.32 -21.09 26.63
CA LEU A 31 21.17 -20.01 26.13
C LEU A 31 21.36 -18.97 27.23
N SER A 32 22.61 -18.66 27.55
CA SER A 32 22.94 -17.44 28.29
C SER A 32 22.36 -16.22 27.55
N PRO A 33 22.20 -15.09 28.23
CA PRO A 33 21.80 -13.86 27.57
C PRO A 33 22.69 -13.53 26.34
N GLU A 34 24.01 -13.71 26.42
CA GLU A 34 24.96 -13.47 25.32
C GLU A 34 24.79 -14.48 24.18
N GLU A 35 24.61 -15.76 24.52
CA GLU A 35 24.35 -16.83 23.55
C GLU A 35 23.01 -16.64 22.84
N PHE A 36 22.01 -16.09 23.54
CA PHE A 36 20.70 -15.76 22.98
C PHE A 36 20.78 -14.68 21.91
N VAL A 37 21.62 -13.64 22.08
CA VAL A 37 21.88 -12.66 21.00
C VAL A 37 22.51 -13.33 19.81
N GLY A 38 23.54 -14.17 20.04
CA GLY A 38 24.19 -14.91 18.97
C GLY A 38 23.19 -15.79 18.20
N PHE A 39 22.32 -16.49 18.93
CA PHE A 39 21.24 -17.29 18.37
C PHE A 39 20.26 -16.45 17.53
N PHE A 40 19.79 -15.32 18.07
CA PHE A 40 18.86 -14.47 17.36
C PHE A 40 19.48 -13.83 16.12
N HIS A 41 20.75 -13.41 16.20
CA HIS A 41 21.50 -12.92 15.05
C HIS A 41 21.55 -13.99 13.96
N LEU A 42 21.91 -15.23 14.30
CA LEU A 42 21.91 -16.35 13.36
C LEU A 42 20.52 -16.62 12.75
N LEU A 43 19.46 -16.49 13.55
CA LEU A 43 18.08 -16.71 13.12
C LEU A 43 17.58 -15.62 12.15
N THR A 44 18.03 -14.38 12.34
CA THR A 44 17.55 -13.20 11.59
C THR A 44 18.54 -12.69 10.54
N GLN A 45 19.69 -13.34 10.39
CA GLN A 45 20.75 -12.93 9.47
C GLN A 45 20.29 -12.98 8.01
N ARG A 46 20.46 -11.87 7.30
CA ARG A 46 20.17 -11.73 5.87
C ARG A 46 21.45 -11.75 5.04
N LYS A 47 22.00 -12.95 4.81
CA LYS A 47 23.27 -13.18 4.07
C LYS A 47 23.30 -12.51 2.70
N ASP A 48 22.15 -12.48 2.03
CA ASP A 48 21.95 -11.80 0.75
C ASP A 48 22.23 -10.29 0.83
N LEU A 49 21.78 -9.60 1.89
CA LEU A 49 22.07 -8.18 2.08
C LEU A 49 23.56 -7.92 2.27
N TYR A 50 24.27 -8.81 2.96
CA TYR A 50 25.72 -8.71 3.11
C TYR A 50 26.44 -8.86 1.77
N GLU A 51 26.06 -9.84 0.95
CA GLU A 51 26.68 -10.05 -0.36
C GLU A 51 26.42 -8.88 -1.30
N ILE A 52 25.21 -8.28 -1.26
CA ILE A 52 24.94 -7.04 -1.98
C ILE A 52 25.87 -5.93 -1.48
N MET A 53 25.91 -5.68 -0.17
CA MET A 53 26.71 -4.58 0.39
C MET A 53 28.22 -4.75 0.13
N LYS A 54 28.75 -5.98 0.15
CA LYS A 54 30.14 -6.27 -0.19
C LYS A 54 30.50 -5.90 -1.63
N GLN A 55 29.58 -6.07 -2.58
CA GLN A 55 29.83 -5.75 -3.99
C GLN A 55 30.05 -4.25 -4.23
N TYR A 56 29.48 -3.40 -3.37
CA TYR A 56 29.49 -1.94 -3.53
C TYR A 56 30.34 -1.22 -2.48
N THR A 57 31.15 -1.94 -1.72
CA THR A 57 32.04 -1.37 -0.69
C THR A 57 33.49 -1.76 -0.93
N LYS A 58 34.41 -0.79 -0.80
CA LYS A 58 35.87 -1.06 -0.91
C LYS A 58 36.36 -2.02 0.19
N ASN A 59 35.69 -2.00 1.35
CA ASN A 59 35.95 -2.92 2.47
C ASN A 59 35.21 -4.26 2.34
N GLY A 60 34.57 -4.55 1.21
CA GLY A 60 33.83 -5.80 0.97
C GLY A 60 34.66 -7.09 1.03
N ARG A 61 36.01 -6.96 1.07
CA ARG A 61 36.95 -8.08 1.33
C ARG A 61 37.13 -8.39 2.82
N SER A 62 36.56 -7.59 3.72
CA SER A 62 36.58 -7.85 5.16
C SER A 62 35.72 -9.08 5.48
N TYR A 63 36.31 -10.05 6.18
CA TYR A 63 35.60 -11.23 6.68
C TYR A 63 34.75 -10.95 7.92
N SER A 64 34.98 -9.81 8.58
CA SER A 64 34.18 -9.40 9.74
C SER A 64 32.94 -8.64 9.29
N ILE A 65 31.78 -9.21 9.62
CA ILE A 65 30.42 -8.66 9.44
C ILE A 65 30.31 -7.27 10.07
N GLU A 66 30.99 -7.04 11.19
CA GLU A 66 31.00 -5.77 11.91
C GLU A 66 31.75 -4.67 11.17
N ASN A 67 32.56 -4.99 10.15
CA ASN A 67 33.41 -4.02 9.45
C ASN A 67 32.88 -3.61 8.07
N ILE A 68 31.80 -4.23 7.59
CA ILE A 68 31.21 -3.87 6.30
C ILE A 68 30.36 -2.60 6.48
N HIS A 69 30.72 -1.56 5.74
CA HIS A 69 30.04 -0.28 5.72
C HIS A 69 30.15 0.37 4.33
N MET A 70 29.17 1.19 3.96
CA MET A 70 29.21 2.07 2.79
C MET A 70 29.46 3.50 3.25
N ASN A 71 30.45 4.17 2.68
CA ASN A 71 30.54 5.63 2.81
C ASN A 71 29.55 6.33 1.86
N VAL A 72 29.49 7.66 1.94
CA VAL A 72 28.60 8.51 1.12
C VAL A 72 28.76 8.25 -0.38
N ASP A 73 29.99 8.17 -0.89
CA ASP A 73 30.25 7.98 -2.32
C ASP A 73 29.87 6.59 -2.81
N GLU A 74 30.11 5.57 -1.97
CA GLU A 74 29.73 4.18 -2.24
C GLU A 74 28.21 4.02 -2.25
N LEU A 75 27.52 4.62 -1.28
CA LEU A 75 26.06 4.64 -1.25
C LEU A 75 25.50 5.39 -2.47
N LEU A 76 26.03 6.56 -2.80
CA LEU A 76 25.62 7.33 -3.98
C LEU A 76 25.82 6.51 -5.27
N SER A 77 26.92 5.76 -5.37
CA SER A 77 27.19 4.87 -6.49
C SER A 77 26.17 3.72 -6.55
N PHE A 78 25.87 3.09 -5.41
CA PHE A 78 24.83 2.04 -5.31
C PHE A 78 23.46 2.55 -5.78
N LEU A 79 23.04 3.73 -5.31
CA LEU A 79 21.76 4.34 -5.67
C LEU A 79 21.66 4.65 -7.17
N ARG A 80 22.76 5.07 -7.80
CA ARG A 80 22.80 5.35 -9.24
C ARG A 80 22.82 4.07 -10.08
N ILE A 81 23.69 3.13 -9.74
CA ILE A 81 23.96 1.95 -10.57
C ILE A 81 22.87 0.89 -10.40
N VAL A 82 22.51 0.58 -9.15
CA VAL A 82 21.61 -0.54 -8.84
C VAL A 82 20.17 -0.09 -8.84
N GLN A 83 19.88 0.99 -8.12
CA GLN A 83 18.51 1.44 -7.98
C GLN A 83 18.03 2.25 -9.19
N ASN A 84 18.95 2.71 -10.06
CA ASN A 84 18.67 3.55 -11.24
C ASN A 84 17.68 4.69 -10.90
N GLN A 85 17.83 5.26 -9.71
CA GLN A 85 16.72 5.88 -9.01
C GLN A 85 16.63 7.39 -9.28
N LYS A 86 15.50 7.82 -9.85
CA LYS A 86 14.90 9.12 -9.52
C LYS A 86 14.10 8.95 -8.24
N LEU A 87 14.75 9.04 -7.09
CA LEU A 87 14.09 8.87 -5.80
C LEU A 87 13.08 9.98 -5.56
N THR A 88 12.06 9.64 -4.79
CA THR A 88 11.06 10.58 -4.35
C THR A 88 11.31 10.84 -2.87
N ILE A 89 11.88 11.99 -2.54
CA ILE A 89 12.06 12.38 -1.14
C ILE A 89 10.80 13.13 -0.73
N ASN A 90 10.10 12.62 0.29
CA ASN A 90 9.03 13.37 0.94
C ASN A 90 9.66 14.52 1.71
N VAL A 91 9.76 15.67 1.08
CA VAL A 91 10.08 16.92 1.79
C VAL A 91 8.79 17.35 2.47
N LYS A 92 8.76 17.31 3.80
CA LYS A 92 7.68 17.93 4.57
C LYS A 92 7.80 19.45 4.38
N THR A 93 7.02 20.02 3.48
CA THR A 93 6.82 21.47 3.45
C THR A 93 5.75 21.86 4.45
N HIS A 94 5.92 23.01 5.10
CA HIS A 94 5.03 23.55 6.15
C HIS A 94 3.63 23.96 5.66
N ASP A 95 3.27 23.57 4.45
CA ASP A 95 2.05 23.95 3.73
C ASP A 95 1.36 22.64 3.32
N ASP A 96 0.07 22.49 3.61
CA ASP A 96 -0.78 21.27 3.50
C ASP A 96 -0.93 20.69 2.07
N ARG A 97 0.00 21.00 1.18
CA ARG A 97 0.19 20.34 -0.10
C ARG A 97 1.52 19.62 -0.03
N ASP A 98 1.47 18.32 0.27
CA ASP A 98 2.57 17.38 0.05
C ASP A 98 2.95 17.37 -1.44
N ARG A 99 3.68 18.41 -1.88
CA ARG A 99 4.30 18.46 -3.19
C ARG A 99 5.46 17.49 -3.15
N ILE A 100 5.19 16.30 -3.61
CA ILE A 100 6.20 15.30 -3.90
C ILE A 100 7.08 15.82 -5.04
N ILE A 101 8.24 16.40 -4.70
CA ILE A 101 9.25 16.77 -5.69
C ILE A 101 10.05 15.50 -6.01
N CYS A 102 9.93 15.03 -7.26
CA CYS A 102 10.73 13.92 -7.79
C CYS A 102 12.12 14.45 -8.16
N GLU A 103 13.03 14.54 -7.21
CA GLU A 103 14.43 14.85 -7.48
C GLU A 103 15.27 13.58 -7.53
N SER A 104 15.99 13.39 -8.63
CA SER A 104 17.03 12.37 -8.72
C SER A 104 18.05 12.54 -7.58
N ILE A 105 18.48 11.44 -6.96
CA ILE A 105 19.65 11.51 -6.08
C ILE A 105 20.89 11.65 -6.95
N GLU A 106 21.37 12.88 -7.04
CA GLU A 106 22.49 13.27 -7.89
C GLU A 106 23.66 13.78 -7.07
N LYS A 107 23.50 14.07 -5.78
CA LYS A 107 24.55 14.72 -4.99
C LYS A 107 24.89 13.95 -3.70
N PRO A 108 26.16 14.05 -3.23
CA PRO A 108 26.59 13.40 -1.98
C PRO A 108 25.76 13.80 -0.76
N GLU A 109 25.25 15.04 -0.69
CA GLU A 109 24.47 15.52 0.45
C GLU A 109 23.16 14.73 0.62
N GLN A 110 22.54 14.33 -0.48
CA GLN A 110 21.31 13.51 -0.46
C GLN A 110 21.59 12.08 0.02
N ALA A 111 22.75 11.52 -0.36
CA ALA A 111 23.18 10.23 0.16
C ALA A 111 23.49 10.32 1.67
N GLN A 112 24.15 11.40 2.11
CA GLN A 112 24.38 11.67 3.54
C GLN A 112 23.07 11.74 4.33
N GLU A 113 22.04 12.43 3.81
CA GLU A 113 20.73 12.48 4.46
C GLU A 113 20.10 11.10 4.66
N LEU A 114 20.29 10.17 3.71
CA LEU A 114 19.83 8.79 3.86
C LEU A 114 20.60 8.05 4.94
N ILE A 115 21.93 8.20 4.99
CA ILE A 115 22.76 7.63 6.06
C ILE A 115 22.27 8.15 7.41
N ASP A 116 22.15 9.47 7.54
CA ASP A 116 21.68 10.14 8.74
C ASP A 116 20.29 9.70 9.18
N LYS A 117 19.41 9.39 8.21
CA LYS A 117 18.04 8.97 8.47
C LYS A 117 17.94 7.52 8.92
N PHE A 118 18.71 6.62 8.31
CA PHE A 118 18.55 5.17 8.51
C PHE A 118 19.55 4.57 9.49
N GLU A 119 20.63 5.28 9.81
CA GLU A 119 21.55 4.87 10.88
C GLU A 119 21.00 5.19 12.27
N LEU A 120 21.07 4.20 13.14
CA LEU A 120 20.33 4.13 14.41
C LEU A 120 20.79 5.14 15.48
N GLY A 121 21.97 5.76 15.34
CA GLY A 121 22.53 6.60 16.40
C GLY A 121 21.94 8.01 16.53
N LYS A 122 20.99 8.42 15.66
CA LYS A 122 20.23 9.68 15.86
C LYS A 122 18.92 9.46 16.63
N GLU A 123 18.18 8.37 16.42
CA GLU A 123 16.97 8.07 17.21
C GLU A 123 17.29 7.74 18.67
N PHE A 124 18.41 7.04 18.92
CA PHE A 124 18.94 6.80 20.27
C PHE A 124 19.18 8.11 21.04
N ARG A 125 19.71 9.14 20.37
CA ARG A 125 19.99 10.47 20.97
C ARG A 125 18.72 11.25 21.36
N GLN A 126 17.61 11.03 20.68
CA GLN A 126 16.40 11.85 20.86
C GLN A 126 15.33 11.20 21.74
N LYS A 127 15.15 9.87 21.66
CA LYS A 127 13.98 9.19 22.26
C LYS A 127 14.29 8.28 23.45
N GLY A 128 15.55 7.91 23.67
CA GLY A 128 15.93 7.00 24.76
C GLY A 128 15.27 5.61 24.70
N GLN A 129 14.69 5.23 23.56
CA GLN A 129 13.98 3.97 23.35
C GLN A 129 14.40 3.36 22.00
N LEU A 130 14.52 2.04 21.96
CA LEU A 130 14.93 1.25 20.80
C LEU A 130 13.74 0.39 20.34
N SER A 131 13.62 0.16 19.03
CA SER A 131 12.67 -0.83 18.50
C SER A 131 13.09 -2.24 18.89
N LEU A 132 12.18 -3.22 18.88
CA LEU A 132 12.48 -4.59 19.28
C LEU A 132 13.62 -5.21 18.44
N ASP A 133 13.65 -4.97 17.13
CA ASP A 133 14.75 -5.42 16.25
C ASP A 133 16.12 -4.86 16.66
N VAL A 134 16.11 -3.66 17.24
CA VAL A 134 17.29 -2.93 17.70
C VAL A 134 17.65 -3.37 19.12
N CYS A 135 16.67 -3.50 20.03
CA CYS A 135 16.85 -4.11 21.35
C CYS A 135 17.46 -5.50 21.22
N ILE A 136 17.05 -6.32 20.25
CA ILE A 136 17.57 -7.69 20.14
C ILE A 136 19.01 -7.74 19.61
N PHE A 137 19.46 -6.77 18.81
CA PHE A 137 20.89 -6.57 18.55
C PHE A 137 21.66 -6.13 19.82
N PHE A 138 21.00 -5.42 20.74
CA PHE A 138 21.58 -4.79 21.93
C PHE A 138 21.35 -5.54 23.27
N ILE A 139 20.81 -6.75 23.30
CA ILE A 139 20.61 -7.49 24.56
C ILE A 139 21.93 -8.19 24.94
N ASN A 140 23.01 -7.48 25.31
CA ASN A 140 23.94 -7.82 26.41
C ASN A 140 25.17 -6.91 26.51
N ARG A 141 25.81 -6.95 27.69
CA ARG A 141 26.83 -6.09 28.32
C ARG A 141 28.01 -5.53 27.50
N GLU A 142 28.14 -5.79 26.20
CA GLU A 142 29.15 -5.18 25.32
C GLU A 142 28.74 -3.81 24.73
N LEU A 143 27.59 -3.26 25.16
CA LEU A 143 26.96 -2.06 24.59
C LEU A 143 27.81 -0.79 24.57
N ALA A 144 28.83 -0.63 25.41
CA ALA A 144 29.62 0.59 25.39
C ALA A 144 30.47 0.67 24.12
N SER A 145 31.12 -0.43 23.71
CA SER A 145 32.04 -0.44 22.57
C SER A 145 31.31 -0.37 21.25
N ASP A 146 30.17 -1.06 21.08
CA ASP A 146 29.46 -1.07 19.79
C ASP A 146 28.62 0.19 19.56
N ILE A 147 28.04 0.77 20.62
CA ILE A 147 27.41 2.09 20.51
C ILE A 147 28.47 3.15 20.24
N GLN A 148 29.63 3.08 20.92
CA GLN A 148 30.73 3.98 20.65
C GLN A 148 31.27 3.81 19.23
N LEU A 149 31.44 2.58 18.75
CA LEU A 149 31.85 2.28 17.38
C LEU A 149 30.82 2.77 16.36
N CYS A 150 29.53 2.55 16.61
CA CYS A 150 28.46 3.10 15.78
C CYS A 150 28.49 4.64 15.78
N ASN A 151 28.71 5.28 16.93
CA ASN A 151 28.82 6.73 17.04
C ASN A 151 30.06 7.27 16.34
N GLU A 152 31.21 6.60 16.45
CA GLU A 152 32.45 6.93 15.73
C GLU A 152 32.25 6.80 14.22
N ARG A 153 31.58 5.75 13.76
CA ARG A 153 31.30 5.54 12.33
C ARG A 153 30.23 6.47 11.78
N LEU A 154 29.25 6.84 12.60
CA LEU A 154 28.29 7.92 12.29
C LEU A 154 29.01 9.26 12.11
N ASN A 155 29.98 9.57 12.98
CA ASN A 155 30.82 10.74 12.80
C ASN A 155 31.68 10.65 11.51
N ASN A 156 31.95 9.43 11.04
CA ASN A 156 32.65 9.17 9.78
C ASN A 156 31.71 9.02 8.57
N ASN A 157 30.42 9.32 8.69
CA ASN A 157 29.45 9.30 7.59
C ASN A 157 29.32 7.93 6.89
N GLN A 158 29.16 6.86 7.68
CA GLN A 158 29.11 5.48 7.18
C GLN A 158 27.74 4.82 7.42
N LEU A 159 27.20 4.18 6.37
CA LEU A 159 26.04 3.30 6.43
C LEU A 159 26.49 1.87 6.78
N LEU A 160 25.98 1.32 7.87
CA LEU A 160 26.17 -0.04 8.34
C LEU A 160 25.12 -0.98 7.75
N ILE A 161 25.32 -2.29 7.89
CA ILE A 161 24.39 -3.29 7.35
C ILE A 161 22.95 -3.14 7.87
N LEU A 162 22.77 -2.71 9.12
CA LEU A 162 21.44 -2.51 9.69
C LEU A 162 20.76 -1.28 9.12
N GLY A 163 21.46 -0.15 8.99
CA GLY A 163 20.91 1.02 8.31
C GLY A 163 20.64 0.75 6.84
N PHE A 164 21.49 -0.02 6.16
CA PHE A 164 21.24 -0.48 4.79
C PHE A 164 19.97 -1.34 4.68
N ARG A 165 19.77 -2.30 5.59
CA ARG A 165 18.53 -3.09 5.67
C ARG A 165 17.31 -2.20 5.89
N ASN A 166 17.38 -1.29 6.86
CA ASN A 166 16.28 -0.39 7.20
C ASN A 166 15.94 0.55 6.02
N MET A 167 16.97 1.04 5.32
CA MET A 167 16.82 1.83 4.12
C MET A 167 16.05 1.04 3.04
N LEU A 168 16.49 -0.18 2.70
CA LEU A 168 15.85 -1.00 1.68
C LEU A 168 14.41 -1.42 2.04
N LEU A 169 14.10 -1.59 3.33
CA LEU A 169 12.75 -1.91 3.81
C LEU A 169 11.85 -0.67 3.96
N SER A 170 12.40 0.53 3.82
CA SER A 170 11.63 1.75 3.96
C SER A 170 10.77 2.02 2.73
N SER A 171 9.70 2.80 2.92
CA SER A 171 8.83 3.22 1.81
C SER A 171 9.54 4.04 0.70
N ASN A 172 10.74 4.55 0.96
CA ASN A 172 11.55 5.23 -0.07
C ASN A 172 12.08 4.24 -1.12
N PHE A 173 12.24 2.97 -0.76
CA PHE A 173 12.79 1.90 -1.59
C PHE A 173 11.75 0.81 -1.91
N ASP A 174 10.47 1.14 -1.75
CA ASP A 174 9.37 0.27 -2.16
C ASP A 174 9.42 0.06 -3.68
N ILE A 175 9.07 -1.14 -4.12
CA ILE A 175 8.94 -1.47 -5.55
C ILE A 175 7.86 -0.60 -6.21
N VAL A 176 6.83 -0.22 -5.45
CA VAL A 176 5.80 0.72 -5.90
C VAL A 176 6.20 2.14 -5.48
N LYS A 177 6.42 3.02 -6.46
CA LYS A 177 6.72 4.42 -6.18
C LYS A 177 5.58 5.06 -5.37
N PRO A 178 5.85 5.61 -4.17
CA PRO A 178 4.80 6.21 -3.34
C PRO A 178 4.04 7.35 -4.04
N SER A 179 4.69 8.06 -4.97
CA SER A 179 4.08 9.12 -5.79
C SER A 179 2.93 8.61 -6.67
N TYR A 180 2.99 7.36 -7.13
CA TYR A 180 1.92 6.74 -7.91
C TYR A 180 0.87 6.04 -7.06
N ALA A 181 1.24 5.63 -5.84
CA ALA A 181 0.36 4.86 -4.96
C ALA A 181 -0.52 5.72 -4.05
N ARG A 182 -0.08 6.94 -3.68
CA ARG A 182 -0.71 7.72 -2.61
C ARG A 182 -1.49 8.95 -3.10
N HIS A 183 -1.22 9.43 -4.30
CA HIS A 183 -1.80 10.65 -4.82
C HIS A 183 -2.17 10.53 -6.29
N ILE A 184 -3.12 11.38 -6.69
CA ILE A 184 -3.59 11.44 -8.06
C ILE A 184 -2.62 12.32 -8.84
N TYR A 185 -1.90 11.68 -9.76
CA TYR A 185 -0.79 12.30 -10.49
C TYR A 185 -1.09 12.48 -11.98
N GLN A 186 -2.13 11.81 -12.50
CA GLN A 186 -2.52 11.90 -13.89
C GLN A 186 -3.28 13.21 -14.14
N ASN A 187 -3.24 13.69 -15.38
CA ASN A 187 -4.08 14.81 -15.76
C ASN A 187 -5.55 14.34 -15.84
N MET A 188 -6.38 14.79 -14.90
CA MET A 188 -7.79 14.40 -14.77
C MET A 188 -8.77 15.35 -15.48
N THR A 189 -8.27 16.30 -16.30
CA THR A 189 -9.08 17.28 -17.05
C THR A 189 -9.30 16.90 -18.53
N ARG A 190 -8.76 15.77 -18.99
CA ARG A 190 -9.05 15.24 -20.34
C ARG A 190 -10.48 14.64 -20.41
N PRO A 191 -11.08 14.48 -21.60
CA PRO A 191 -12.41 13.87 -21.75
C PRO A 191 -12.48 12.46 -21.15
N LEU A 192 -13.64 12.08 -20.60
CA LEU A 192 -13.82 10.79 -19.90
C LEU A 192 -13.41 9.55 -20.73
N CYS A 193 -13.53 9.61 -22.06
CA CYS A 193 -13.11 8.52 -22.96
C CYS A 193 -11.59 8.33 -23.10
N ASP A 194 -10.77 9.22 -22.52
CA ASP A 194 -9.31 9.12 -22.54
C ASP A 194 -8.75 8.24 -21.39
N TYR A 195 -9.60 7.69 -20.52
CA TYR A 195 -9.21 6.94 -19.32
C TYR A 195 -9.72 5.50 -19.34
N TYR A 196 -8.92 4.59 -18.78
CA TYR A 196 -9.43 3.30 -18.33
C TYR A 196 -10.24 3.50 -17.06
N ILE A 197 -11.47 2.98 -17.04
CA ILE A 197 -12.37 3.05 -15.90
C ILE A 197 -12.44 1.66 -15.25
N ASN A 198 -12.18 1.59 -13.95
CA ASN A 198 -12.34 0.37 -13.18
C ASN A 198 -13.84 0.02 -13.13
N THR A 199 -14.22 -1.10 -13.74
CA THR A 199 -15.62 -1.48 -14.01
C THR A 199 -15.90 -2.87 -13.45
N SER A 200 -17.10 -3.07 -12.93
CA SER A 200 -17.58 -4.35 -12.42
C SER A 200 -18.77 -4.81 -13.27
N HIS A 201 -18.80 -6.10 -13.58
CA HIS A 201 -19.86 -6.76 -14.33
C HIS A 201 -20.73 -7.58 -13.37
N ASN A 202 -22.05 -7.56 -13.57
CA ASN A 202 -23.05 -8.18 -12.69
C ASN A 202 -22.73 -7.96 -11.20
N THR A 203 -22.53 -6.68 -10.83
CA THR A 203 -21.96 -6.31 -9.53
C THR A 203 -22.75 -6.83 -8.33
N TYR A 204 -24.03 -7.11 -8.50
CA TYR A 204 -24.89 -7.70 -7.48
C TYR A 204 -24.54 -9.15 -7.10
N LEU A 205 -23.67 -9.85 -7.84
CA LEU A 205 -23.31 -11.25 -7.59
C LEU A 205 -21.98 -11.38 -6.84
N PHE A 206 -21.96 -12.14 -5.73
CA PHE A 206 -20.70 -12.51 -5.06
C PHE A 206 -20.00 -13.72 -5.67
N TYR A 207 -20.75 -14.64 -6.28
CA TYR A 207 -20.26 -15.97 -6.62
C TYR A 207 -20.59 -16.35 -8.07
N GLY A 208 -21.52 -17.29 -8.26
CA GLY A 208 -21.86 -17.84 -9.55
C GLY A 208 -22.95 -17.07 -10.28
N GLN A 209 -22.99 -17.26 -11.60
CA GLN A 209 -23.98 -16.65 -12.49
C GLN A 209 -25.36 -17.33 -12.42
N LEU A 210 -25.45 -18.58 -11.95
CA LEU A 210 -26.69 -19.36 -12.08
C LEU A 210 -27.55 -19.44 -10.81
N SER A 211 -26.92 -19.31 -9.64
CA SER A 211 -27.57 -19.52 -8.34
C SER A 211 -26.88 -18.69 -7.26
N GLY A 212 -27.64 -18.20 -6.30
CA GLY A 212 -27.16 -17.36 -5.22
C GLY A 212 -28.18 -16.28 -4.91
N GLU A 213 -27.71 -15.12 -4.48
CA GLU A 213 -28.55 -13.96 -4.23
C GLU A 213 -27.85 -12.69 -4.69
N SER A 214 -28.66 -11.74 -5.14
CA SER A 214 -28.23 -10.37 -5.39
C SER A 214 -27.95 -9.69 -4.05
N ASN A 215 -26.73 -9.18 -3.85
CA ASN A 215 -26.29 -8.68 -2.56
C ASN A 215 -25.80 -7.23 -2.62
N PRO A 216 -26.43 -6.29 -1.89
CA PRO A 216 -25.99 -4.90 -1.82
C PRO A 216 -24.53 -4.71 -1.36
N GLU A 217 -23.99 -5.62 -0.55
CA GLU A 217 -22.60 -5.54 -0.07
C GLU A 217 -21.57 -5.76 -1.19
N ALA A 218 -21.92 -6.48 -2.26
CA ALA A 218 -21.03 -6.65 -3.40
C ALA A 218 -20.71 -5.30 -4.08
N TYR A 219 -21.68 -4.39 -4.13
CA TYR A 219 -21.47 -3.02 -4.61
C TYR A 219 -20.57 -2.20 -3.69
N ASN A 220 -20.74 -2.32 -2.36
CA ASN A 220 -19.87 -1.63 -1.40
C ASN A 220 -18.42 -2.09 -1.54
N GLN A 221 -18.19 -3.40 -1.64
CA GLN A 221 -16.85 -3.94 -1.82
C GLN A 221 -16.22 -3.45 -3.12
N ALA A 222 -16.98 -3.43 -4.22
CA ALA A 222 -16.52 -2.87 -5.49
C ALA A 222 -16.14 -1.38 -5.36
N LEU A 223 -17.02 -0.56 -4.78
CA LEU A 223 -16.78 0.88 -4.60
C LEU A 223 -15.58 1.16 -3.68
N LEU A 224 -15.46 0.43 -2.56
CA LEU A 224 -14.33 0.53 -1.62
C LEU A 224 -13.00 0.07 -2.25
N ALA A 225 -13.05 -0.88 -3.19
CA ALA A 225 -11.89 -1.27 -4.00
C ALA A 225 -11.58 -0.27 -5.14
N GLY A 226 -12.31 0.83 -5.25
CA GLY A 226 -12.09 1.90 -6.23
C GLY A 226 -12.80 1.68 -7.57
N CYS A 227 -13.72 0.72 -7.68
CA CYS A 227 -14.56 0.56 -8.86
C CYS A 227 -15.40 1.82 -9.10
N ARG A 228 -15.49 2.28 -10.34
CA ARG A 228 -16.19 3.51 -10.76
C ARG A 228 -17.34 3.26 -11.72
N ALA A 229 -17.55 2.04 -12.20
CA ALA A 229 -18.77 1.66 -12.92
C ALA A 229 -19.30 0.33 -12.40
N VAL A 230 -20.56 0.32 -11.97
CA VAL A 230 -21.24 -0.86 -11.42
C VAL A 230 -22.49 -1.17 -12.22
N GLU A 231 -22.85 -2.44 -12.27
CA GLU A 231 -23.93 -2.95 -13.11
C GLU A 231 -25.13 -3.39 -12.27
N LEU A 232 -26.33 -3.01 -12.72
CA LEU A 232 -27.61 -3.36 -12.12
C LEU A 232 -28.55 -3.90 -13.19
N ASP A 233 -28.82 -5.20 -13.15
CA ASP A 233 -29.78 -5.85 -14.05
C ASP A 233 -31.19 -5.70 -13.46
N CYS A 234 -31.93 -4.74 -14.00
CA CYS A 234 -33.17 -4.25 -13.42
C CYS A 234 -34.38 -4.96 -14.05
N TYR A 235 -35.22 -5.56 -13.21
CA TYR A 235 -36.44 -6.28 -13.61
C TYR A 235 -37.66 -5.79 -12.81
N ASP A 236 -38.86 -6.04 -13.35
CA ASP A 236 -40.11 -5.75 -12.66
C ASP A 236 -40.25 -6.60 -11.39
N GLY A 237 -40.50 -5.97 -10.25
CA GLY A 237 -40.90 -6.65 -9.02
C GLY A 237 -42.42 -6.85 -8.94
N SER A 238 -42.85 -7.92 -8.27
CA SER A 238 -44.27 -8.28 -8.14
C SER A 238 -45.09 -7.32 -7.28
N ASP A 239 -44.43 -6.52 -6.43
CA ASP A 239 -45.04 -5.48 -5.59
C ASP A 239 -45.11 -4.11 -6.29
N GLY A 240 -44.79 -4.06 -7.58
CA GLY A 240 -44.74 -2.83 -8.37
C GLY A 240 -43.47 -2.01 -8.18
N LYS A 241 -42.47 -2.55 -7.46
CA LYS A 241 -41.16 -1.89 -7.27
C LYS A 241 -40.04 -2.64 -8.00
N PRO A 242 -39.08 -1.93 -8.60
CA PRO A 242 -38.00 -2.54 -9.36
C PRO A 242 -37.07 -3.38 -8.47
N ILE A 243 -36.63 -4.50 -9.02
CA ILE A 243 -35.67 -5.42 -8.40
C ILE A 243 -34.42 -5.56 -9.26
N VAL A 244 -33.32 -6.02 -8.66
CA VAL A 244 -32.09 -6.40 -9.35
C VAL A 244 -31.89 -7.90 -9.21
N THR A 245 -31.67 -8.58 -10.32
CA THR A 245 -31.37 -10.02 -10.36
C THR A 245 -30.77 -10.43 -11.71
N HIS A 246 -30.17 -11.62 -11.78
CA HIS A 246 -29.77 -12.21 -13.05
C HIS A 246 -30.96 -12.94 -13.68
N GLY A 247 -31.50 -12.36 -14.75
CA GLY A 247 -32.70 -12.87 -15.41
C GLY A 247 -32.55 -14.31 -15.90
N TYR A 248 -33.67 -15.04 -15.93
CA TYR A 248 -33.73 -16.44 -16.37
C TYR A 248 -32.82 -17.41 -15.59
N THR A 249 -32.45 -17.07 -14.34
CA THR A 249 -31.64 -17.92 -13.45
C THR A 249 -32.31 -18.15 -12.08
N PHE A 250 -31.62 -18.85 -11.17
CA PHE A 250 -32.06 -19.07 -9.78
C PHE A 250 -31.49 -18.05 -8.78
N VAL A 251 -30.90 -16.96 -9.26
CA VAL A 251 -30.43 -15.88 -8.38
C VAL A 251 -31.63 -15.20 -7.71
N LYS A 252 -31.59 -15.12 -6.38
CA LYS A 252 -32.61 -14.41 -5.62
C LYS A 252 -32.49 -12.89 -5.84
N PRO A 253 -33.61 -12.20 -6.11
CA PRO A 253 -33.59 -10.77 -6.36
C PRO A 253 -33.34 -9.95 -5.10
N CYS A 254 -32.86 -8.72 -5.30
CA CYS A 254 -32.78 -7.69 -4.25
C CYS A 254 -33.52 -6.44 -4.71
N SER A 255 -34.05 -5.64 -3.79
CA SER A 255 -34.71 -4.38 -4.14
C SER A 255 -33.71 -3.38 -4.72
N PHE A 256 -34.07 -2.78 -5.86
CA PHE A 256 -33.29 -1.70 -6.47
C PHE A 256 -33.14 -0.52 -5.49
N GLU A 257 -34.23 -0.11 -4.82
CA GLU A 257 -34.20 0.94 -3.81
C GLU A 257 -33.20 0.64 -2.69
N SER A 258 -33.22 -0.59 -2.16
CA SER A 258 -32.28 -1.00 -1.11
C SER A 258 -30.83 -0.95 -1.58
N ILE A 259 -30.55 -1.40 -2.81
CA ILE A 259 -29.20 -1.32 -3.40
C ILE A 259 -28.71 0.13 -3.49
N ILE A 260 -29.51 1.04 -4.07
CA ILE A 260 -29.14 2.45 -4.21
C ILE A 260 -28.91 3.11 -2.83
N ARG A 261 -29.79 2.84 -1.84
CA ARG A 261 -29.62 3.35 -0.46
C ARG A 261 -28.35 2.83 0.19
N TYR A 262 -28.04 1.55 0.00
CA TYR A 262 -26.90 0.89 0.62
C TYR A 262 -25.56 1.37 0.06
N MET A 263 -25.50 1.63 -1.26
CA MET A 263 -24.31 2.16 -1.92
C MET A 263 -24.02 3.63 -1.58
N LYS A 264 -25.07 4.44 -1.34
CA LYS A 264 -24.96 5.91 -1.20
C LYS A 264 -23.80 6.38 -0.31
N PRO A 265 -23.57 5.82 0.90
CA PRO A 265 -22.47 6.26 1.77
C PRO A 265 -21.07 5.99 1.21
N ASN A 266 -20.92 5.05 0.27
CA ASN A 266 -19.64 4.58 -0.26
C ASN A 266 -19.32 5.09 -1.68
N LEU A 267 -20.28 5.72 -2.39
CA LEU A 267 -20.10 6.19 -3.77
C LEU A 267 -18.79 6.95 -3.99
N PHE A 268 -18.43 7.82 -3.05
CA PHE A 268 -17.24 8.69 -3.17
C PHE A 268 -16.24 8.54 -2.01
N LYS A 269 -16.34 7.46 -1.23
CA LYS A 269 -15.55 7.28 0.00
C LYS A 269 -14.05 7.09 -0.26
N THR A 270 -13.70 6.41 -1.35
CA THR A 270 -12.31 6.07 -1.71
C THR A 270 -11.81 6.84 -2.93
N SER A 271 -12.70 7.52 -3.66
CA SER A 271 -12.37 8.32 -4.83
C SER A 271 -13.44 9.39 -5.05
N PRO A 272 -13.06 10.66 -5.33
CA PRO A 272 -14.00 11.74 -5.59
C PRO A 272 -14.57 11.72 -7.01
N TYR A 273 -14.02 10.90 -7.91
CA TYR A 273 -14.38 10.85 -9.33
C TYR A 273 -15.73 10.16 -9.58
N PRO A 274 -16.38 10.44 -10.73
CA PRO A 274 -17.75 10.00 -10.98
C PRO A 274 -17.94 8.49 -10.84
N VAL A 275 -19.14 8.12 -10.42
CA VAL A 275 -19.63 6.73 -10.42
C VAL A 275 -20.65 6.56 -11.55
N ILE A 276 -20.51 5.52 -12.35
CA ILE A 276 -21.43 5.17 -13.43
C ILE A 276 -22.30 3.99 -12.96
N LEU A 277 -23.61 4.14 -13.03
CA LEU A 277 -24.57 3.05 -12.88
C LEU A 277 -24.93 2.56 -14.27
N ASN A 278 -24.49 1.35 -14.63
CA ASN A 278 -24.86 0.67 -15.87
C ASN A 278 -26.15 -0.12 -15.60
N LEU A 279 -27.29 0.37 -16.09
CA LEU A 279 -28.59 -0.24 -15.87
C LEU A 279 -28.94 -1.12 -17.07
N GLU A 280 -28.94 -2.45 -16.89
CA GLU A 280 -29.53 -3.35 -17.88
C GLU A 280 -31.04 -3.42 -17.63
N ASN A 281 -31.82 -2.68 -18.42
CA ASN A 281 -33.21 -2.37 -18.10
C ASN A 281 -34.22 -3.30 -18.78
N HIS A 282 -34.87 -4.14 -17.98
CA HIS A 282 -35.97 -5.04 -18.38
C HIS A 282 -37.31 -4.66 -17.73
N CYS A 283 -37.39 -3.50 -17.09
CA CYS A 283 -38.59 -3.05 -16.37
C CYS A 283 -39.66 -2.53 -17.34
N SER A 284 -40.93 -2.68 -16.95
CA SER A 284 -42.07 -1.97 -17.53
C SER A 284 -41.95 -0.46 -17.37
N LEU A 285 -42.65 0.31 -18.21
CA LEU A 285 -42.60 1.77 -18.16
C LEU A 285 -42.98 2.35 -16.78
N GLU A 286 -43.94 1.74 -16.08
CA GLU A 286 -44.33 2.19 -14.74
C GLU A 286 -43.21 1.98 -13.72
N GLN A 287 -42.52 0.82 -13.75
CA GLN A 287 -41.39 0.59 -12.85
C GLN A 287 -40.12 1.35 -13.27
N GLN A 288 -39.95 1.68 -14.55
CA GLN A 288 -38.89 2.61 -14.99
C GLN A 288 -39.08 4.01 -14.40
N LYS A 289 -40.32 4.53 -14.35
CA LYS A 289 -40.62 5.80 -13.67
C LYS A 289 -40.29 5.70 -12.18
N GLU A 290 -40.61 4.58 -11.56
CA GLU A 290 -40.26 4.33 -10.15
C GLU A 290 -38.74 4.25 -9.93
N MET A 291 -37.96 3.63 -10.83
CA MET A 291 -36.49 3.66 -10.79
C MET A 291 -35.96 5.09 -10.85
N GLY A 292 -36.50 5.93 -11.76
CA GLY A 292 -36.14 7.34 -11.86
C GLY A 292 -36.40 8.09 -10.55
N ARG A 293 -37.61 7.92 -9.98
CA ARG A 293 -37.99 8.51 -8.69
C ARG A 293 -37.07 8.07 -7.56
N ILE A 294 -36.75 6.79 -7.47
CA ILE A 294 -35.83 6.22 -6.47
C ILE A 294 -34.44 6.86 -6.58
N LEU A 295 -33.90 6.95 -7.81
CA LEU A 295 -32.59 7.55 -8.04
C LEU A 295 -32.58 9.02 -7.65
N GLU A 296 -33.59 9.79 -8.03
CA GLU A 296 -33.71 11.21 -7.67
C GLU A 296 -33.84 11.42 -6.15
N ASP A 297 -34.72 10.67 -5.49
CA ASP A 297 -34.95 10.77 -4.05
C ASP A 297 -33.71 10.42 -3.23
N ILE A 298 -32.99 9.37 -3.63
CA ILE A 298 -31.86 8.88 -2.86
C ILE A 298 -30.59 9.65 -3.20
N LEU A 299 -30.28 9.87 -4.48
CA LEU A 299 -29.01 10.47 -4.89
C LEU A 299 -29.05 12.00 -4.91
N GLY A 300 -30.24 12.60 -5.07
CA GLY A 300 -30.42 14.06 -5.05
C GLY A 300 -29.45 14.78 -5.98
N ASP A 301 -28.71 15.74 -5.44
CA ASP A 301 -27.74 16.55 -6.19
C ASP A 301 -26.52 15.76 -6.70
N GLN A 302 -26.29 14.55 -6.18
CA GLN A 302 -25.22 13.68 -6.68
C GLN A 302 -25.60 13.10 -8.05
N LEU A 303 -26.89 12.95 -8.37
CA LEU A 303 -27.32 12.46 -9.68
C LEU A 303 -27.12 13.53 -10.76
N LEU A 304 -26.38 13.18 -11.82
CA LEU A 304 -26.25 14.03 -13.00
C LEU A 304 -27.51 13.90 -13.86
N LYS A 305 -28.39 14.90 -13.79
CA LYS A 305 -29.67 14.92 -14.51
C LYS A 305 -29.63 15.69 -15.83
N GLU A 306 -28.75 16.68 -15.92
CA GLU A 306 -28.62 17.55 -17.09
C GLU A 306 -27.16 17.64 -17.54
N PRO A 307 -26.90 17.89 -18.84
CA PRO A 307 -25.56 18.17 -19.32
C PRO A 307 -24.92 19.35 -18.57
N LEU A 308 -23.61 19.29 -18.37
CA LEU A 308 -22.87 20.40 -17.74
C LEU A 308 -22.90 21.63 -18.65
N THR A 309 -23.42 22.75 -18.14
CA THR A 309 -23.64 23.99 -18.91
C THR A 309 -22.36 24.61 -19.47
N HIS A 310 -21.22 24.37 -18.83
CA HIS A 310 -19.90 24.88 -19.23
C HIS A 310 -19.11 23.89 -20.10
N ALA A 311 -19.59 22.66 -20.26
CA ALA A 311 -18.89 21.64 -21.04
C ALA A 311 -19.14 21.84 -22.55
N ASN A 312 -18.09 21.63 -23.34
CA ASN A 312 -18.22 21.62 -24.80
C ASN A 312 -19.02 20.39 -25.23
N PRO A 313 -20.17 20.53 -25.92
CA PRO A 313 -21.04 19.41 -26.26
C PRO A 313 -20.41 18.42 -27.26
N ARG A 314 -19.28 18.76 -27.87
CA ARG A 314 -18.54 17.86 -28.77
C ARG A 314 -17.69 16.82 -28.03
N TYR A 315 -17.44 17.01 -26.75
CA TYR A 315 -16.57 16.13 -25.96
C TYR A 315 -17.29 15.67 -24.68
N LEU A 316 -16.97 14.48 -24.20
CA LEU A 316 -17.39 14.07 -22.87
C LEU A 316 -16.73 14.97 -21.82
N PRO A 317 -17.44 15.34 -20.74
CA PRO A 317 -16.82 16.05 -19.62
C PRO A 317 -15.65 15.28 -19.02
N SER A 318 -14.75 15.99 -18.34
CA SER A 318 -13.61 15.35 -17.69
C SER A 318 -14.00 14.71 -16.35
N PRO A 319 -13.19 13.77 -15.82
CA PRO A 319 -13.36 13.30 -14.44
C PRO A 319 -13.40 14.44 -13.41
N GLU A 320 -12.62 15.51 -13.60
CA GLU A 320 -12.65 16.70 -12.74
C GLU A 320 -14.02 17.41 -12.76
N ASP A 321 -14.59 17.62 -13.95
CA ASP A 321 -15.90 18.28 -14.10
C ASP A 321 -17.04 17.48 -13.46
N LEU A 322 -16.85 16.15 -13.34
CA LEU A 322 -17.84 15.19 -12.88
C LEU A 322 -17.59 14.70 -11.44
N LYS A 323 -16.72 15.36 -10.67
CA LYS A 323 -16.49 14.99 -9.27
C LYS A 323 -17.78 14.96 -8.47
N TYR A 324 -17.93 13.90 -7.66
CA TYR A 324 -19.09 13.64 -6.81
C TYR A 324 -20.42 13.48 -7.56
N LYS A 325 -20.36 13.17 -8.86
CA LYS A 325 -21.54 12.88 -9.68
C LYS A 325 -21.72 11.39 -9.93
N VAL A 326 -22.98 10.98 -9.91
CA VAL A 326 -23.45 9.67 -10.34
C VAL A 326 -24.07 9.84 -11.72
N ILE A 327 -23.58 9.06 -12.68
CA ILE A 327 -24.03 9.06 -14.07
C ILE A 327 -24.81 7.79 -14.29
N VAL A 328 -25.99 7.90 -14.91
CA VAL A 328 -26.78 6.74 -15.30
C VAL A 328 -26.52 6.45 -16.77
N ARG A 329 -26.10 5.22 -17.06
CA ARG A 329 -26.05 4.66 -18.40
C ARG A 329 -27.14 3.60 -18.48
N VAL A 330 -28.05 3.75 -19.44
CA VAL A 330 -29.13 2.80 -19.74
C VAL A 330 -28.90 2.21 -21.12
#